data_AF-A0A0C1YKU4-F1
#
_entry.id   AF-A0A0C1YKU4-F1
#
_cell.length_a   1.000
_cell.length_b   1.000
_cell.length_c   1.000
_cell.angle_alpha   90.00
_cell.angle_beta   90.00
_cell.angle_gamma   90.00
#
_symmetry.space_group_name_H-M   'P 1'
#
loop_
_entity.id
_entity.type
_entity.pdbx_description
1 polymer ?
#
loop_
_entity_poly.entity_id
_entity_poly.type
_entity_poly.pdbx_seq_one_letter_code
_entity_poly.pdbx_strand_id
1 'polypeptide(L)'
;MKKRIALIAHDQKKDDMVELASEYADLLRQCLLVATGTTGKRLADEVGLTVERKLSGPYGGDLQIGAELVDGKIDCVIFLRDPMTAHPHEPDVNALVRACDVHNVPCATNVVSAKLLLAQMVPHHHHHS
;
A
#
# COMPACT_ATOMS: atom_id res chain seq x y z
N MET A 1 -17.11 -0.62 8.42
CA MET A 1 -15.81 -1.18 8.86
C MET A 1 -14.68 -0.31 8.32
N LYS A 2 -13.55 -0.19 9.03
CA LYS A 2 -12.37 0.52 8.53
C LYS A 2 -11.75 -0.26 7.37
N LYS A 3 -11.37 0.44 6.29
CA LYS A 3 -10.67 -0.16 5.15
C LYS A 3 -9.25 -0.57 5.54
N ARG A 4 -8.79 -1.75 5.11
CA ARG A 4 -7.43 -2.24 5.33
C ARG A 4 -6.58 -2.08 4.08
N ILE A 5 -5.55 -1.24 4.15
CA ILE A 5 -4.73 -0.81 3.01
C ILE A 5 -3.31 -1.33 3.20
N ALA A 6 -2.80 -2.03 2.20
CA ALA A 6 -1.40 -2.43 2.12
C ALA A 6 -0.57 -1.35 1.42
N LEU A 7 0.53 -0.91 2.06
CA LEU A 7 1.44 0.11 1.56
C LEU A 7 2.84 -0.48 1.37
N ILE A 8 3.31 -0.56 0.13
CA ILE A 8 4.56 -1.22 -0.25
C ILE A 8 5.31 -0.28 -1.20
N ALA A 9 6.63 -0.15 -1.03
CA ALA A 9 7.46 0.64 -1.92
C ALA A 9 8.85 0.00 -2.08
N HIS A 10 9.35 -0.04 -3.31
CA HIS A 10 10.78 -0.28 -3.56
C HIS A 10 11.62 0.84 -2.95
N ASP A 11 12.91 0.62 -2.71
CA ASP A 11 13.77 1.58 -2.01
C ASP A 11 13.75 2.98 -2.64
N GLN A 12 13.88 3.06 -3.96
CA GLN A 12 13.82 4.32 -4.74
C GLN A 12 12.42 4.98 -4.77
N LYS A 13 11.41 4.35 -4.18
CA LYS A 13 10.02 4.82 -4.14
C LYS A 13 9.50 5.08 -2.73
N LYS A 14 10.36 4.96 -1.72
CA LYS A 14 9.96 5.21 -0.33
C LYS A 14 9.74 6.69 -0.03
N ASP A 15 10.50 7.58 -0.67
CA ASP A 15 10.27 9.03 -0.55
C ASP A 15 8.91 9.40 -1.14
N ASP A 16 8.63 8.93 -2.37
CA ASP A 16 7.32 9.07 -3.01
C ASP A 16 6.17 8.52 -2.13
N MET A 17 6.39 7.39 -1.44
CA MET A 17 5.40 6.79 -0.53
C MET A 17 5.16 7.66 0.71
N VAL A 18 6.21 8.23 1.30
CA VAL A 18 6.10 9.12 2.45
C VAL A 18 5.35 10.40 2.04
N GLU A 19 5.70 11.01 0.91
CA GLU A 19 5.02 12.21 0.39
C GLU A 19 3.54 11.94 0.14
N LEU A 20 3.21 10.84 -0.56
CA LEU A 20 1.83 10.42 -0.79
C LEU A 20 1.09 10.19 0.54
N ALA A 21 1.72 9.51 1.50
CA ALA A 21 1.09 9.24 2.78
C ALA A 21 0.88 10.50 3.62
N SER A 22 1.76 11.49 3.51
CA SER A 22 1.61 12.81 4.13
C SER A 22 0.44 13.58 3.53
N GLU A 23 0.29 13.59 2.20
CA GLU A 23 -0.81 14.24 1.49
C GLU A 23 -2.18 13.65 1.87
N TYR A 24 -2.25 12.33 2.09
CA TYR A 24 -3.48 11.63 2.44
C TYR A 24 -3.54 11.19 3.91
N ALA A 25 -2.75 11.82 4.80
CA ALA A 25 -2.58 11.35 6.17
C ALA A 25 -3.91 11.25 6.95
N ASP A 26 -4.81 12.21 6.76
CA ASP A 26 -6.10 12.23 7.47
C ASP A 26 -7.03 11.09 7.05
N LEU A 27 -6.98 10.69 5.78
CA LEU A 27 -7.68 9.50 5.27
C LEU A 27 -7.03 8.24 5.84
N LEU A 28 -5.70 8.13 5.71
CA LEU A 28 -4.96 6.92 6.10
C LEU A 28 -5.05 6.62 7.60
N ARG A 29 -5.15 7.65 8.46
CA ARG A 29 -5.39 7.48 9.92
C ARG A 29 -6.74 6.83 10.24
N GLN A 30 -7.70 6.89 9.33
CA GLN A 30 -9.01 6.26 9.49
C GLN A 30 -9.03 4.81 9.01
N CYS A 31 -7.97 4.36 8.33
CA CYS A 31 -7.81 3.01 7.82
C CYS A 31 -7.04 2.11 8.79
N LEU A 32 -7.05 0.80 8.51
CA LEU A 32 -6.09 -0.15 9.06
C LEU A 32 -4.94 -0.26 8.06
N LEU A 33 -3.72 0.06 8.48
CA LEU A 33 -2.58 0.10 7.56
C LEU A 33 -1.67 -1.11 7.81
N VAL A 34 -1.25 -1.76 6.73
CA VAL A 34 -0.22 -2.80 6.76
C VAL A 34 0.87 -2.45 5.75
N ALA A 35 2.14 -2.65 6.09
CA ALA A 35 3.24 -2.31 5.21
C ALA A 35 4.44 -3.23 5.39
N THR A 36 5.28 -3.36 4.36
CA THR A 36 6.54 -4.08 4.45
C THR A 36 7.57 -3.32 5.29
N GLY A 37 8.55 -4.06 5.83
CA GLY A 37 9.44 -3.65 6.93
C GLY A 37 9.89 -2.18 6.92
N THR A 38 10.65 -1.76 5.90
CA THR A 38 11.22 -0.40 5.84
C THR A 38 10.16 0.64 5.48
N THR A 39 9.21 0.32 4.58
CA THR A 39 8.11 1.22 4.22
C THR A 39 7.28 1.59 5.45
N GLY A 40 6.83 0.58 6.21
CA GLY A 40 6.04 0.80 7.42
C GLY A 40 6.81 1.53 8.52
N LYS A 41 8.13 1.35 8.61
CA LYS A 41 8.96 2.14 9.54
C LYS A 41 8.91 3.63 9.19
N ARG A 42 9.16 3.97 7.92
CA ARG A 42 9.15 5.37 7.47
C ARG A 42 7.79 6.04 7.64
N LEU A 43 6.70 5.33 7.34
CA LEU A 43 5.35 5.84 7.55
C LEU A 43 5.05 6.15 9.03
N ALA A 44 5.57 5.33 9.95
CA ALA A 44 5.43 5.59 11.37
C ALA A 44 6.32 6.76 11.83
N ASP A 45 7.60 6.75 11.45
CA ASP A 45 8.59 7.71 11.95
C ASP A 45 8.41 9.12 11.34
N GLU A 46 8.07 9.22 10.05
CA GLU A 46 8.04 10.49 9.31
C GLU A 46 6.63 11.08 9.18
N VAL A 47 5.58 10.25 9.13
CA VAL A 47 4.18 10.69 8.95
C VAL A 47 3.34 10.54 10.23
N GLY A 48 3.80 9.73 11.18
CA GLY A 48 3.06 9.45 12.41
C GLY A 48 1.85 8.53 12.18
N LEU A 49 1.93 7.62 11.22
CA LEU A 49 0.88 6.64 10.95
C LEU A 49 1.05 5.37 11.80
N THR A 50 -0.04 4.84 12.34
CA THR A 50 -0.05 3.53 12.99
C THR A 50 -0.14 2.45 11.92
N VAL A 51 0.96 1.71 11.71
CA VAL A 51 1.09 0.71 10.65
C VAL A 51 1.49 -0.64 11.21
N GLU A 52 0.77 -1.70 10.84
CA GLU A 52 1.18 -3.07 11.08
C GLU A 52 2.34 -3.43 10.14
N ARG A 53 3.52 -3.69 10.71
CA ARG A 53 4.72 -3.98 9.92
C ARG A 53 4.87 -5.47 9.66
N LYS A 54 5.03 -5.82 8.39
CA LYS A 54 5.45 -7.13 7.91
C LYS A 54 6.96 -7.18 7.73
N LEU A 55 7.48 -8.32 7.30
CA LEU A 55 8.87 -8.43 6.85
C LEU A 55 9.13 -7.48 5.68
N SER A 56 10.39 -7.21 5.37
CA SER A 56 10.74 -6.55 4.12
C SER A 56 10.45 -7.47 2.93
N GLY A 57 10.16 -6.89 1.76
CA GLY A 57 9.84 -7.62 0.52
C GLY A 57 10.81 -8.78 0.24
N PRO A 58 12.14 -8.55 0.19
CA PRO A 58 13.15 -9.59 -0.04
C PRO A 58 13.16 -10.77 0.95
N TYR A 59 12.53 -10.61 2.12
CA TYR A 59 12.47 -11.63 3.17
C TYR A 59 11.05 -12.22 3.31
N GLY A 60 10.19 -12.05 2.31
CA GLY A 60 8.84 -12.62 2.27
C GLY A 60 7.72 -11.69 2.75
N GLY A 61 7.99 -10.40 2.94
CA GLY A 61 6.96 -9.43 3.30
C GLY A 61 5.82 -9.33 2.28
N ASP A 62 6.15 -9.43 0.98
CA ASP A 62 5.16 -9.38 -0.10
C ASP A 62 4.26 -10.62 -0.08
N LEU A 63 4.81 -11.79 0.28
CA LEU A 63 4.05 -13.03 0.45
C LEU A 63 3.14 -12.98 1.68
N GLN A 64 3.57 -12.35 2.78
CA GLN A 64 2.72 -12.16 3.96
C GLN A 64 1.49 -11.30 3.62
N ILE A 65 1.69 -10.21 2.88
CA ILE A 65 0.58 -9.36 2.41
C ILE A 65 -0.28 -10.12 1.40
N GLY A 66 0.33 -10.86 0.48
CA GLY A 66 -0.39 -11.69 -0.49
C GLY A 66 -1.29 -12.74 0.16
N ALA A 67 -0.82 -13.40 1.22
CA ALA A 67 -1.65 -14.33 1.99
C ALA A 67 -2.85 -13.65 2.64
N GLU A 68 -2.66 -12.48 3.25
CA GLU A 68 -3.77 -11.69 3.81
C GLU A 68 -4.76 -11.22 2.73
N LEU A 69 -4.27 -10.88 1.54
CA LEU A 69 -5.11 -10.52 0.41
C LEU A 69 -6.00 -11.67 -0.02
N VAL A 70 -5.44 -12.88 -0.17
CA VAL A 70 -6.19 -14.10 -0.53
C VAL A 70 -7.25 -14.45 0.53
N ASP A 71 -6.94 -14.19 1.81
CA ASP A 71 -7.88 -14.35 2.93
C ASP A 71 -8.99 -13.27 2.98
N GLY A 72 -9.00 -12.31 2.05
CA GLY A 72 -9.98 -11.22 2.02
C GLY A 72 -9.75 -10.17 3.12
N LYS A 73 -8.53 -10.08 3.68
CA LYS A 73 -8.18 -9.13 4.74
C LYS A 73 -7.60 -7.82 4.21
N ILE A 74 -7.34 -7.71 2.91
CA ILE A 74 -6.81 -6.49 2.27
C ILE A 74 -7.87 -5.93 1.32
N ASP A 75 -8.30 -4.69 1.56
CA ASP A 75 -9.26 -3.98 0.71
C ASP A 75 -8.59 -3.26 -0.47
N CYS A 76 -7.31 -2.92 -0.34
CA CYS A 76 -6.56 -2.16 -1.33
C CYS A 76 -5.05 -2.37 -1.16
N VAL A 77 -4.33 -2.39 -2.28
CA VAL A 77 -2.87 -2.39 -2.33
C VAL A 77 -2.36 -1.13 -3.03
N ILE A 78 -1.44 -0.42 -2.40
CA ILE A 78 -0.59 0.59 -3.03
C ILE A 78 0.83 0.05 -3.02
N PHE A 79 1.32 -0.34 -4.20
CA PHE A 79 2.68 -0.84 -4.38
C PHE A 79 3.45 0.08 -5.33
N LEU A 80 4.16 1.07 -4.79
CA LEU A 80 5.01 1.94 -5.58
C LEU A 80 6.27 1.20 -6.03
N ARG A 81 6.26 0.79 -7.30
CA ARG A 81 7.34 0.02 -7.92
C ARG A 81 8.37 0.94 -8.56
N ASP A 82 9.63 0.58 -8.39
CA ASP A 82 10.73 1.11 -9.19
C ASP A 82 10.92 0.23 -10.45
N PRO A 83 10.61 0.73 -11.66
CA PRO A 83 10.76 -0.01 -12.91
C PRO A 83 12.19 0.01 -13.47
N MET A 84 13.10 0.82 -12.91
CA MET A 84 14.44 1.04 -13.48
C MET A 84 15.52 0.16 -12.83
N THR A 85 15.20 -0.48 -11.70
CA THR A 85 16.13 -1.33 -10.95
C THR A 85 15.65 -2.78 -10.96
N ALA A 86 16.58 -3.72 -11.12
CA ALA A 86 16.28 -5.14 -10.95
C ALA A 86 16.11 -5.48 -9.46
N HIS A 87 15.04 -6.20 -9.11
CA HIS A 87 14.73 -6.55 -7.73
C HIS A 87 14.86 -8.07 -7.53
N PRO A 88 15.65 -8.56 -6.54
CA PRO A 88 15.83 -9.99 -6.30
C PRO A 88 14.53 -10.77 -6.00
N HIS A 89 13.49 -10.05 -5.58
CA HIS A 89 12.17 -10.55 -5.19
C HIS A 89 11.09 -10.22 -6.23
N GLU A 90 11.46 -9.92 -7.48
CA GLU A 90 10.51 -9.66 -8.57
C GLU A 90 9.44 -10.77 -8.78
N PRO A 91 9.75 -12.08 -8.59
CA PRO A 91 8.72 -13.11 -8.62
C PRO A 91 7.60 -12.89 -7.59
N ASP A 92 7.95 -12.44 -6.37
CA ASP A 92 7.01 -12.19 -5.29
C ASP A 92 6.14 -10.95 -5.59
N VAL A 93 6.75 -9.91 -6.16
CA VAL A 93 6.04 -8.70 -6.63
C VAL A 93 4.98 -9.07 -7.67
N ASN A 94 5.36 -9.87 -8.67
CA ASN A 94 4.44 -10.31 -9.71
C ASN A 94 3.34 -11.23 -9.16
N ALA A 95 3.67 -12.09 -8.20
CA ALA A 95 2.69 -12.93 -7.52
C ALA A 95 1.65 -12.11 -6.76
N LEU A 96 2.08 -11.06 -6.05
CA LEU A 96 1.17 -10.17 -5.32
C LEU A 96 0.25 -9.39 -6.26
N VAL A 97 0.79 -8.79 -7.33
CA VAL A 97 -0.04 -8.06 -8.31
C VAL A 97 -1.04 -9.00 -8.97
N ARG A 98 -0.60 -10.20 -9.39
CA ARG A 98 -1.49 -11.23 -9.94
C ARG A 98 -2.59 -11.63 -8.95
N ALA A 99 -2.26 -11.73 -7.65
CA ALA A 99 -3.27 -12.02 -6.62
C ALA A 99 -4.31 -10.89 -6.52
N CYS A 100 -3.90 -9.62 -6.65
CA CYS A 100 -4.85 -8.51 -6.72
C CYS A 100 -5.83 -8.68 -7.88
N ASP A 101 -5.33 -9.03 -9.07
CA ASP A 101 -6.15 -9.26 -10.27
C ASP A 101 -7.13 -10.42 -10.08
N VAL A 102 -6.67 -11.55 -9.54
CA VAL A 102 -7.50 -12.75 -9.32
C VAL A 102 -8.63 -12.49 -8.32
N HIS A 103 -8.35 -11.70 -7.28
CA HIS A 103 -9.30 -11.43 -6.21
C HIS A 103 -10.09 -10.12 -6.40
N ASN A 104 -9.93 -9.44 -7.53
CA ASN A 104 -10.52 -8.11 -7.81
C ASN A 104 -10.24 -7.08 -6.70
N VAL A 105 -9.03 -7.09 -6.15
CA VAL A 105 -8.60 -6.12 -5.15
C VAL A 105 -7.95 -4.93 -5.86
N PRO A 106 -8.42 -3.69 -5.64
CA PRO A 106 -7.80 -2.50 -6.22
C PRO A 106 -6.31 -2.41 -5.91
N CYS A 107 -5.49 -2.31 -6.96
CA CYS A 107 -4.04 -2.24 -6.88
C CYS A 107 -3.51 -1.04 -7.66
N ALA A 108 -2.81 -0.14 -6.98
CA ALA A 108 -2.09 0.98 -7.57
C ALA A 108 -0.59 0.71 -7.58
N THR A 109 0.04 0.78 -8.75
CA THR A 109 1.47 0.42 -8.92
C THR A 109 2.40 1.61 -9.09
N ASN A 110 1.85 2.82 -9.10
CA ASN A 110 2.58 4.08 -9.23
C ASN A 110 1.84 5.21 -8.51
N VAL A 111 2.50 6.37 -8.33
CA VAL A 111 1.96 7.49 -7.54
C VAL A 111 0.64 8.01 -8.12
N VAL A 112 0.53 8.15 -9.44
CA VAL A 112 -0.66 8.73 -10.09
C VAL A 112 -1.90 7.84 -9.87
N SER A 113 -1.76 6.53 -10.09
CA SER A 113 -2.84 5.56 -9.80
C SER A 113 -3.18 5.50 -8.31
N ALA A 114 -2.18 5.64 -7.43
CA ALA A 114 -2.40 5.65 -5.99
C ALA A 114 -3.19 6.88 -5.54
N LYS A 115 -2.89 8.06 -6.07
CA LYS A 115 -3.65 9.29 -5.83
C LYS A 115 -5.10 9.17 -6.28
N LEU A 116 -5.33 8.65 -7.49
CA LEU A 116 -6.69 8.45 -8.01
C LEU A 116 -7.49 7.49 -7.11
N LEU A 117 -6.86 6.38 -6.69
CA LEU A 117 -7.51 5.41 -5.82
C LEU A 117 -7.83 6.01 -4.44
N LEU A 118 -6.86 6.65 -3.79
CA LEU A 118 -7.05 7.27 -2.48
C LEU A 118 -8.08 8.41 -2.52
N ALA A 119 -8.09 9.21 -3.60
CA ALA A 119 -9.07 10.27 -3.77
C ALA A 119 -10.51 9.74 -3.83
N GLN A 120 -10.75 8.58 -4.46
CA GLN A 120 -12.06 7.92 -4.47
C GLN A 120 -12.47 7.34 -3.11
N MET A 121 -11.51 7.14 -2.19
CA MET A 121 -11.77 6.69 -0.82
C MET A 121 -12.07 7.84 0.14
N VAL A 122 -11.80 9.09 -0.24
CA VAL A 122 -12.17 10.26 0.56
C VAL A 122 -13.69 10.34 0.62
N PRO A 123 -14.31 10.37 1.82
CA PRO A 123 -15.74 10.53 1.93
C PRO A 123 -16.17 11.83 1.25
N HIS A 124 -16.92 11.73 0.15
CA HIS A 124 -17.61 12.89 -0.38
C HIS A 124 -18.70 13.25 0.63
N HIS A 125 -18.55 14.40 1.30
CA HIS A 125 -19.67 15.05 1.97
C HIS A 125 -20.68 15.42 0.88
N HIS A 126 -21.63 14.52 0.59
CA HIS A 126 -22.81 14.86 -0.17
C HIS A 126 -23.58 15.91 0.62
N HIS A 127 -23.34 17.18 0.30
CA HIS A 127 -24.28 18.25 0.59
C HIS A 127 -25.52 17.96 -0.27
N HIS A 128 -26.45 17.19 0.28
CA HIS A 128 -27.84 17.25 -0.17
C HIS A 128 -28.37 18.61 0.31
N SER A 129 -28.45 19.56 -0.62
CA SER A 129 -29.35 20.71 -0.51
C SER A 129 -30.73 20.31 -1.02
#